data_AF-A0AA43DEE3-F1
#
_entry.id   AF-A0AA43DEE3-F1
#
_cell.length_a   1.000
_cell.length_b   1.000
_cell.length_c   1.000
_cell.angle_alpha   90.00
_cell.angle_beta   90.00
_cell.angle_gamma   90.00
#
_symmetry.space_group_name_H-M   'P 1'
#
loop_
_entity.id
_entity.type
_entity.pdbx_description
1 polymer ?
#
loop_
_entity_poly.entity_id
_entity_poly.type
_entity_poly.pdbx_seq_one_letter_code
_entity_poly.pdbx_strand_id
1 'polypeptide(L)'
;MLLASTALCERKAAFLLKHPTAAQLSRSWGSGQELTIAGEHSASHGDESYFFDEDGVLVGALFTFPRGLDLGPYSVLRDTLSRLKPSLEFYLNVAQLETNRNMESSSLLETGDEKSTTQYLVTGLRDRPILLQASFTIDPYVRLFSPYRREFLDRLRLPAGGTGGQNMESQGTEDKEPFPSLQQFARGQTAQLAYCGEKNYDIAVDAYRRAIGSGFTNKVWLAEARHKLGVALLIKGQVEQAKSELLQSLALRPNVPEVLNNLGTVQVKLGDKAAGLSSFERAIVLRPNYALARYNLAEASEATNPKRALSEYETYVAIVEGIPEEADRIIHAKERIKALKR
;
A
#
# COMPACT_ATOMS: atom_id res chain seq x y z
N MET A 1 8.37 -23.32 -2.59
CA MET A 1 7.91 -21.96 -2.25
C MET A 1 8.44 -21.06 -3.35
N LEU A 2 7.61 -20.26 -4.05
CA LEU A 2 8.03 -19.55 -5.27
C LEU A 2 9.10 -18.48 -5.00
N LEU A 3 8.96 -17.72 -3.92
CA LEU A 3 9.95 -16.71 -3.53
C LEU A 3 11.28 -17.27 -3.02
N ALA A 4 11.35 -18.57 -2.67
CA ALA A 4 12.52 -19.29 -2.18
C ALA A 4 13.54 -18.46 -1.34
N SER A 5 14.56 -17.87 -1.98
CA SER A 5 15.68 -17.14 -1.37
C SER A 5 15.53 -15.61 -1.34
N THR A 6 14.41 -15.09 -1.85
CA THR A 6 14.11 -13.67 -2.00
C THR A 6 12.93 -13.28 -1.11
N ALA A 7 12.99 -12.08 -0.54
CA ALA A 7 11.93 -11.55 0.31
C ALA A 7 11.58 -10.13 -0.14
N LEU A 8 10.30 -9.75 -0.01
CA LEU A 8 9.91 -8.35 -0.12
C LEU A 8 10.74 -7.50 0.85
N CYS A 9 10.95 -6.23 0.51
CA CYS A 9 11.83 -5.30 1.20
C CYS A 9 13.34 -5.57 1.07
N GLU A 10 13.77 -6.62 0.36
CA GLU A 10 15.18 -6.85 0.07
C GLU A 10 15.77 -5.72 -0.81
N ARG A 11 17.03 -5.35 -0.54
CA ARG A 11 17.74 -4.35 -1.35
C ARG A 11 18.23 -4.97 -2.66
N LYS A 12 18.10 -4.23 -3.76
CA LYS A 12 18.55 -4.63 -5.10
C LYS A 12 19.99 -5.15 -5.12
N ALA A 13 20.90 -4.51 -4.41
CA ALA A 13 22.29 -4.96 -4.33
C ALA A 13 22.42 -6.37 -3.72
N ALA A 14 21.70 -6.65 -2.62
CA ALA A 14 21.68 -7.97 -1.99
C ALA A 14 21.01 -9.02 -2.87
N PHE A 15 19.92 -8.64 -3.56
CA PHE A 15 19.25 -9.48 -4.54
C PHE A 15 20.19 -9.89 -5.68
N LEU A 16 20.92 -8.94 -6.26
CA LEU A 16 21.84 -9.19 -7.38
C LEU A 16 23.03 -10.08 -7.01
N LEU A 17 23.44 -10.09 -5.74
CA LEU A 17 24.46 -11.05 -5.25
C LEU A 17 23.95 -12.50 -5.28
N LYS A 18 22.66 -12.70 -5.05
CA LYS A 18 22.01 -14.03 -5.12
C LYS A 18 21.67 -14.42 -6.56
N HIS A 19 21.33 -13.44 -7.39
CA HIS A 19 20.80 -13.62 -8.76
C HIS A 19 21.57 -12.79 -9.79
N PRO A 20 22.84 -13.12 -10.09
CA PRO A 20 23.70 -12.28 -10.93
C PRO A 20 23.23 -12.15 -12.39
N THR A 21 22.52 -13.16 -12.91
CA THR A 21 21.96 -13.15 -14.27
C THR A 21 20.80 -12.17 -14.44
N ALA A 22 20.10 -11.82 -13.36
CA ALA A 22 18.95 -10.90 -13.40
C ALA A 22 19.34 -9.46 -13.82
N ALA A 23 20.59 -9.06 -13.60
CA ALA A 23 21.09 -7.73 -13.98
C ALA A 23 21.08 -7.50 -15.51
N GLN A 24 21.15 -8.58 -16.30
CA GLN A 24 21.29 -8.50 -17.76
C GLN A 24 19.97 -8.14 -18.47
N LEU A 25 18.83 -8.33 -17.80
CA LEU A 25 17.49 -8.13 -18.36
C LEU A 25 16.68 -7.12 -17.52
N SER A 26 17.25 -5.92 -17.36
CA SER A 26 16.64 -4.79 -16.62
C SER A 26 15.79 -3.90 -17.54
N ARG A 27 14.63 -3.47 -17.05
CA ARG A 27 13.69 -2.57 -17.74
C ARG A 27 13.25 -1.43 -16.80
N SER A 28 12.79 -0.32 -17.37
CA SER A 28 12.16 0.75 -16.57
C SER A 28 10.80 0.30 -16.07
N TRP A 29 10.47 0.63 -14.82
CA TRP A 29 9.16 0.39 -14.22
C TRP A 29 8.74 1.63 -13.43
N GLY A 30 8.13 2.60 -14.12
CA GLY A 30 7.86 3.93 -13.58
C GLY A 30 9.17 4.64 -13.24
N SER A 31 9.34 5.07 -11.99
CA SER A 31 10.63 5.58 -11.49
C SER A 31 11.58 4.49 -10.97
N GLY A 32 11.09 3.25 -10.88
CA GLY A 32 11.83 2.08 -10.43
C GLY A 32 12.34 1.21 -11.57
N GLN A 33 12.65 -0.05 -11.26
CA GLN A 33 13.22 -0.98 -12.23
C GLN A 33 12.60 -2.37 -12.10
N GLU A 34 12.32 -3.00 -13.24
CA GLU A 34 11.98 -4.43 -13.32
C GLU A 34 13.23 -5.21 -13.72
N LEU A 35 13.58 -6.23 -12.95
CA LEU A 35 14.59 -7.23 -13.31
C LEU A 35 13.89 -8.53 -13.68
N THR A 36 14.34 -9.18 -14.75
CA THR A 36 13.73 -10.44 -15.21
C THR A 36 14.71 -11.60 -15.27
N ILE A 37 14.24 -12.80 -14.92
CA ILE A 37 14.96 -14.07 -15.04
C ILE A 37 14.11 -14.99 -15.91
N ALA A 38 14.64 -15.42 -17.04
CA ALA A 38 13.93 -16.33 -17.95
C ALA A 38 13.76 -17.72 -17.33
N GLY A 39 12.66 -18.40 -17.65
CA GLY A 39 12.32 -19.72 -17.12
C GLY A 39 13.42 -20.79 -17.24
N GLU A 40 14.23 -20.71 -18.30
CA GLU A 40 15.38 -21.61 -18.53
C GLU A 40 16.47 -21.50 -17.45
N HIS A 41 16.56 -20.34 -16.81
CA HIS A 41 17.56 -20.01 -15.79
C HIS A 41 16.95 -19.87 -14.39
N SER A 42 15.63 -20.05 -14.28
CA SER A 42 14.86 -19.86 -13.05
C SER A 42 14.76 -21.17 -12.24
N ALA A 43 14.84 -21.04 -10.91
CA ALA A 43 14.60 -22.15 -9.99
C ALA A 43 13.11 -22.58 -9.93
N SER A 44 12.19 -21.70 -10.32
CA SER A 44 10.76 -22.01 -10.41
C SER A 44 10.38 -22.63 -11.75
N HIS A 45 11.28 -22.66 -12.73
CA HIS A 45 11.02 -23.04 -14.13
C HIS A 45 9.96 -22.16 -14.82
N GLY A 46 9.69 -20.98 -14.27
CA GLY A 46 8.83 -19.95 -14.86
C GLY A 46 9.59 -18.65 -15.08
N ASP A 47 9.02 -17.76 -15.89
CA ASP A 47 9.59 -16.42 -16.06
C ASP A 47 9.35 -15.61 -14.78
N GLU A 48 10.41 -15.06 -14.22
CA GLU A 48 10.38 -14.30 -12.96
C GLU A 48 10.65 -12.82 -13.25
N SER A 49 9.83 -11.97 -12.66
CA SER A 49 9.96 -10.51 -12.70
C SER A 49 10.02 -9.98 -11.27
N TYR A 50 11.03 -9.17 -10.98
CA TYR A 50 11.27 -8.56 -9.67
C TYR A 50 11.24 -7.04 -9.81
N PHE A 51 10.36 -6.40 -9.05
CA PHE A 51 10.05 -4.97 -9.17
C PHE A 51 10.67 -4.20 -8.01
N PHE A 52 11.64 -3.37 -8.34
CA PHE A 52 12.31 -2.50 -7.40
C PHE A 52 11.76 -1.10 -7.52
N ASP A 53 11.50 -0.44 -6.40
CA ASP A 53 11.29 1.00 -6.40
C ASP A 53 12.60 1.74 -6.68
N GLU A 54 12.52 3.06 -6.74
CA GLU A 54 13.70 3.91 -7.00
C GLU A 54 14.73 3.90 -5.87
N ASP A 55 14.34 3.53 -4.64
CA ASP A 55 15.26 3.36 -3.51
C ASP A 55 15.94 1.98 -3.54
N GLY A 56 15.68 1.20 -4.59
CA GLY A 56 16.20 -0.14 -4.79
C GLY A 56 15.61 -1.15 -3.80
N VAL A 57 14.41 -0.91 -3.28
CA VAL A 57 13.67 -1.85 -2.43
C VAL A 57 12.83 -2.77 -3.29
N LEU A 58 12.89 -4.08 -3.07
CA LEU A 58 12.02 -5.05 -3.74
C LEU A 58 10.59 -4.91 -3.21
N VAL A 59 9.71 -4.33 -4.03
CA VAL A 59 8.32 -4.05 -3.65
C VAL A 59 7.31 -5.04 -4.24
N GLY A 60 7.76 -5.85 -5.20
CA GLY A 60 7.00 -7.00 -5.60
C GLY A 60 7.74 -7.97 -6.51
N ALA A 61 7.17 -9.14 -6.69
CA ALA A 61 7.63 -10.19 -7.59
C ALA A 61 6.46 -10.81 -8.34
N LEU A 62 6.68 -11.22 -9.59
CA LEU A 62 5.71 -11.90 -10.44
C LEU A 62 6.37 -13.13 -11.06
N PHE A 63 5.72 -14.27 -10.92
CA PHE A 63 6.11 -15.55 -11.52
C PHE A 63 5.08 -15.88 -12.58
N THR A 64 5.52 -16.13 -13.81
CA THR A 64 4.67 -16.47 -14.94
C THR A 64 5.04 -17.84 -15.48
N PHE A 65 4.04 -18.69 -15.69
CA PHE A 65 4.18 -20.05 -16.23
C PHE A 65 3.36 -20.15 -17.52
N PRO A 66 3.89 -19.71 -18.68
CA PRO A 66 3.13 -19.69 -19.93
C PRO A 66 2.57 -21.05 -20.36
N ARG A 67 3.24 -22.15 -19.97
CA ARG A 67 2.79 -23.53 -20.22
C ARG A 67 1.99 -24.13 -19.06
N GLY A 68 1.78 -23.37 -17.99
CA GLY A 68 1.20 -23.83 -16.74
C GLY A 68 2.16 -24.63 -15.87
N LEU A 69 2.11 -24.39 -14.56
CA LEU A 69 2.80 -25.20 -13.56
C LEU A 69 1.82 -26.17 -12.92
N ASP A 70 2.06 -27.48 -13.10
CA ASP A 70 1.32 -28.51 -12.39
C ASP A 70 1.62 -28.42 -10.88
N LEU A 71 0.58 -28.18 -10.10
CA LEU A 71 0.70 -28.06 -8.65
C LEU A 71 0.70 -29.42 -7.92
N GLY A 72 0.55 -30.54 -8.61
CA GLY A 72 0.58 -31.89 -8.03
C GLY A 72 1.73 -32.11 -7.02
N PRO A 73 2.99 -31.81 -7.39
CA PRO A 73 4.16 -31.93 -6.49
C PRO A 73 4.18 -30.93 -5.33
N TYR A 74 3.41 -29.84 -5.39
CA TYR A 74 3.46 -28.72 -4.44
C TYR A 74 2.33 -28.84 -3.40
N SER A 75 2.38 -29.86 -2.54
CA SER A 75 1.33 -30.16 -1.56
C SER A 75 0.93 -28.98 -0.67
N VAL A 76 1.91 -28.22 -0.15
CA VAL A 76 1.66 -27.04 0.70
C VAL A 76 0.92 -25.95 -0.06
N LEU A 77 1.33 -25.67 -1.32
CA LEU A 77 0.66 -24.66 -2.13
C LEU A 77 -0.76 -25.09 -2.49
N ARG A 78 -0.97 -26.36 -2.87
CA ARG A 78 -2.32 -26.89 -3.13
C ARG A 78 -3.24 -26.76 -1.92
N ASP A 79 -2.75 -27.14 -0.74
CA ASP A 79 -3.50 -27.04 0.51
C ASP A 79 -3.87 -25.58 0.82
N THR A 80 -2.91 -24.64 0.68
CA THR A 80 -3.18 -23.20 0.80
C THR A 80 -4.26 -22.74 -0.18
N LEU A 81 -4.13 -23.02 -1.48
CA LEU A 81 -5.09 -22.58 -2.49
C LEU A 81 -6.48 -23.19 -2.28
N SER A 82 -6.57 -24.44 -1.80
CA SER A 82 -7.85 -25.12 -1.54
C SER A 82 -8.68 -24.48 -0.44
N ARG A 83 -8.03 -23.74 0.48
CA ARG A 83 -8.68 -23.01 1.58
C ARG A 83 -9.12 -21.59 1.19
N LEU A 84 -8.61 -21.06 0.08
CA LEU A 84 -8.95 -19.72 -0.38
C LEU A 84 -10.26 -19.75 -1.17
N LYS A 85 -11.09 -18.73 -0.93
CA LYS A 85 -12.24 -18.46 -1.80
C LYS A 85 -11.75 -17.62 -2.99
N PRO A 86 -12.15 -17.94 -4.24
CA PRO A 86 -11.85 -17.11 -5.38
C PRO A 86 -12.30 -15.67 -5.17
N SER A 87 -11.40 -14.71 -5.39
CA SER A 87 -11.74 -13.29 -5.45
C SER A 87 -12.45 -12.95 -6.75
N LEU A 88 -12.12 -13.69 -7.82
CA LEU A 88 -12.75 -13.60 -9.13
C LEU A 88 -12.71 -14.96 -9.84
N GLU A 89 -13.84 -15.35 -10.42
CA GLU A 89 -13.94 -16.50 -11.34
C GLU A 89 -14.32 -16.01 -12.72
N PHE A 90 -13.63 -16.52 -13.75
CA PHE A 90 -13.85 -16.11 -15.13
C PHE A 90 -13.33 -17.18 -16.09
N TYR A 91 -13.70 -17.08 -17.36
CA TYR A 91 -13.18 -17.97 -18.40
C TYR A 91 -12.07 -17.27 -19.15
N LEU A 92 -10.85 -17.79 -19.05
CA LEU A 92 -9.71 -17.25 -19.77
C LEU A 92 -9.66 -17.89 -21.16
N ASN A 93 -9.84 -17.08 -22.22
CA ASN A 93 -9.59 -17.54 -23.59
C ASN A 93 -8.12 -17.31 -23.93
N VAL A 94 -7.24 -18.19 -23.48
CA VAL A 94 -5.87 -18.24 -23.98
C VAL A 94 -5.89 -19.07 -25.24
N ALA A 95 -6.06 -18.42 -26.40
CA ALA A 95 -6.09 -19.10 -27.70
C ALA A 95 -4.78 -19.86 -28.07
N GLN A 96 -3.84 -20.02 -27.14
CA GLN A 96 -2.46 -20.44 -27.40
C GLN A 96 -1.82 -21.31 -26.29
N LEU A 97 -2.57 -21.91 -25.36
CA LEU A 97 -2.05 -23.04 -24.56
C LEU A 97 -1.95 -24.32 -25.41
N GLU A 98 -1.30 -24.23 -26.59
CA GLU A 98 -1.00 -25.24 -27.65
C GLU A 98 -2.08 -26.27 -28.03
N THR A 99 -3.21 -26.31 -27.34
CA THR A 99 -4.26 -27.29 -27.47
C THR A 99 -5.55 -26.52 -27.49
N ASN A 100 -6.20 -26.59 -28.64
CA ASN A 100 -7.46 -25.95 -28.96
C ASN A 100 -8.62 -26.63 -28.18
N ARG A 101 -8.54 -26.61 -26.84
CA ARG A 101 -9.46 -27.31 -25.94
C ARG A 101 -10.01 -26.35 -24.89
N ASN A 102 -11.26 -25.96 -25.13
CA ASN A 102 -12.29 -25.49 -24.21
C ASN A 102 -11.95 -24.29 -23.30
N MET A 103 -12.98 -23.49 -23.04
CA MET A 103 -12.98 -22.47 -21.99
C MET A 103 -12.77 -23.17 -20.63
N GLU A 104 -11.54 -23.20 -20.13
CA GLU A 104 -11.29 -23.67 -18.76
C GLU A 104 -11.64 -22.56 -17.77
N SER A 105 -12.31 -22.93 -16.68
CA SER A 105 -12.58 -22.02 -15.58
C SER A 105 -11.27 -21.58 -14.95
N SER A 106 -11.04 -20.28 -14.90
CA SER A 106 -9.91 -19.66 -14.24
C SER A 106 -10.37 -18.98 -12.95
N SER A 107 -9.52 -19.02 -11.94
CA SER A 107 -9.77 -18.42 -10.64
C SER A 107 -8.60 -17.55 -10.24
N LEU A 108 -8.90 -16.32 -9.83
CA LEU A 108 -7.99 -15.47 -9.09
C LEU A 108 -8.18 -15.74 -7.60
N LEU A 109 -7.10 -16.11 -6.93
CA LEU A 109 -7.07 -16.37 -5.50
C LEU A 109 -6.17 -15.32 -4.86
N GLU A 110 -6.60 -14.76 -3.73
CA GLU A 110 -5.86 -13.72 -3.00
C GLU A 110 -5.63 -14.16 -1.55
N THR A 111 -4.45 -13.87 -1.04
CA THR A 111 -4.05 -14.03 0.36
C THR A 111 -3.05 -12.94 0.72
N GLY A 112 -2.56 -12.92 1.95
CA GLY A 112 -1.68 -11.84 2.40
C GLY A 112 -1.69 -11.66 3.91
N ASP A 113 -0.94 -10.68 4.36
CA ASP A 113 -0.95 -10.16 5.72
C ASP A 113 -1.32 -8.68 5.72
N GLU A 114 -1.09 -7.96 6.83
CA GLU A 114 -1.40 -6.53 6.93
C GLU A 114 -0.56 -5.63 6.00
N LYS A 115 0.52 -6.17 5.41
CA LYS A 115 1.52 -5.40 4.67
C LYS A 115 1.70 -5.87 3.23
N SER A 116 1.13 -7.01 2.86
CA SER A 116 1.40 -7.64 1.58
C SER A 116 0.22 -8.44 1.05
N THR A 117 0.07 -8.39 -0.27
CA THR A 117 -0.91 -9.13 -1.04
C THR A 117 -0.18 -10.15 -1.89
N THR A 118 -0.68 -11.37 -1.87
CA THR A 118 -0.27 -12.45 -2.77
C THR A 118 -1.45 -12.86 -3.63
N GLN A 119 -1.26 -12.91 -4.95
CA GLN A 119 -2.28 -13.32 -5.91
C GLN A 119 -1.83 -14.55 -6.68
N TYR A 120 -2.77 -15.46 -6.95
CA TYR A 120 -2.55 -16.64 -7.76
C TYR A 120 -3.62 -16.73 -8.84
N LEU A 121 -3.20 -16.84 -10.10
CA LEU A 121 -4.09 -17.16 -11.21
C LEU A 121 -3.97 -18.64 -11.53
N VAL A 122 -5.05 -19.38 -11.30
CA VAL A 122 -5.10 -20.84 -11.46
C VAL A 122 -6.17 -21.20 -12.49
N THR A 123 -5.89 -22.21 -13.32
CA THR A 123 -6.85 -22.83 -14.25
C THR A 123 -6.95 -24.33 -13.97
N GLY A 124 -7.95 -24.98 -14.57
CA GLY A 124 -8.18 -26.42 -14.49
C GLY A 124 -9.12 -26.84 -13.36
N LEU A 125 -9.33 -28.14 -13.23
CA LEU A 125 -10.21 -28.73 -12.21
C LEU A 125 -9.59 -28.65 -10.81
N ARG A 126 -10.42 -28.58 -9.77
CA ARG A 126 -9.97 -28.49 -8.36
C ARG A 126 -8.95 -29.56 -7.95
N ASP A 127 -9.03 -30.74 -8.55
CA ASP A 127 -8.15 -31.88 -8.22
C ASP A 127 -6.80 -31.83 -8.95
N ARG A 128 -6.70 -31.03 -10.03
CA ARG A 128 -5.48 -30.81 -10.82
C ARG A 128 -5.34 -29.32 -11.20
N PRO A 129 -5.12 -28.45 -10.22
CA PRO A 129 -4.97 -27.03 -10.48
C PRO A 129 -3.63 -26.76 -11.19
N ILE A 130 -3.68 -25.95 -12.23
CA ILE A 130 -2.53 -25.46 -12.98
C ILE A 130 -2.32 -23.99 -12.64
N LEU A 131 -1.14 -23.64 -12.13
CA LEU A 131 -0.79 -22.26 -11.84
C LEU A 131 -0.28 -21.57 -13.12
N LEU A 132 -0.87 -20.43 -13.48
CA LEU A 132 -0.43 -19.62 -14.61
C LEU A 132 0.42 -18.44 -14.17
N GLN A 133 0.02 -17.77 -13.09
CA GLN A 133 0.74 -16.62 -12.52
C GLN A 133 0.65 -16.61 -11.01
N ALA A 134 1.70 -16.13 -10.35
CA ALA A 134 1.69 -15.79 -8.94
C ALA A 134 2.41 -14.46 -8.72
N SER A 135 1.82 -13.55 -7.96
CA SER A 135 2.46 -12.29 -7.58
C SER A 135 2.50 -12.09 -6.09
N PHE A 136 3.52 -11.38 -5.63
CA PHE A 136 3.73 -10.98 -4.24
C PHE A 136 4.02 -9.48 -4.24
N THR A 137 3.24 -8.69 -3.51
CA THR A 137 3.35 -7.22 -3.52
C THR A 137 3.21 -6.65 -2.13
N ILE A 138 3.94 -5.58 -1.85
CA ILE A 138 3.71 -4.76 -0.65
C ILE A 138 2.44 -3.92 -0.87
N ASP A 139 1.53 -3.87 0.12
CA ASP A 139 0.14 -3.41 -0.04
C ASP A 139 -0.12 -1.94 -0.40
N PRO A 140 0.77 -0.94 -0.22
CA PRO A 140 0.49 0.36 -0.79
C PRO A 140 0.83 0.40 -2.29
N TYR A 141 1.62 -0.56 -2.82
CA TYR A 141 1.92 -0.66 -4.24
C TYR A 141 0.77 -1.32 -5.00
N VAL A 142 0.59 -0.86 -6.24
CA VAL A 142 -0.41 -1.44 -7.13
C VAL A 142 -0.13 -2.92 -7.36
N ARG A 143 -1.21 -3.69 -7.49
CA ARG A 143 -1.16 -5.12 -7.83
C ARG A 143 -0.39 -5.31 -9.13
N LEU A 144 0.50 -6.30 -9.12
CA LEU A 144 1.39 -6.60 -10.24
C LEU A 144 0.74 -7.36 -11.38
N PHE A 145 -0.51 -7.80 -11.27
CA PHE A 145 -1.30 -8.16 -12.43
C PHE A 145 -2.80 -7.99 -12.20
N SER A 146 -3.53 -7.85 -13.30
CA SER A 146 -5.00 -7.90 -13.33
C SER A 146 -5.42 -8.69 -14.58
N PRO A 147 -6.39 -9.61 -14.47
CA PRO A 147 -6.87 -10.38 -15.62
C PRO A 147 -7.57 -9.50 -16.67
N TYR A 148 -7.87 -8.24 -16.34
CA TYR A 148 -8.46 -7.27 -17.26
C TYR A 148 -7.43 -6.40 -17.98
N ARG A 149 -6.14 -6.55 -17.66
CA ARG A 149 -5.07 -5.76 -18.25
C ARG A 149 -4.35 -6.53 -19.34
N ARG A 150 -4.36 -5.95 -20.54
CA ARG A 150 -3.75 -6.52 -21.73
C ARG A 150 -2.25 -6.81 -21.54
N GLU A 151 -1.50 -5.90 -20.92
CA GLU A 151 -0.07 -6.09 -20.65
C GLU A 151 0.21 -7.40 -19.89
N PHE A 152 -0.59 -7.69 -18.85
CA PHE A 152 -0.36 -8.87 -18.04
C PHE A 152 -0.82 -10.16 -18.72
N LEU A 153 -1.90 -10.08 -19.52
CA LEU A 153 -2.31 -11.19 -20.37
C LEU A 153 -1.30 -11.47 -21.49
N ASP A 154 -0.61 -10.45 -22.01
CA ASP A 154 0.41 -10.63 -23.04
C ASP A 154 1.64 -11.39 -22.49
N ARG A 155 1.94 -11.31 -21.19
CA ARG A 155 2.99 -12.13 -20.54
C ARG A 155 2.63 -13.63 -20.49
N LEU A 156 1.36 -13.98 -20.57
CA LEU A 156 0.90 -15.38 -20.69
C LEU A 156 0.96 -15.90 -22.13
N ARG A 157 1.17 -15.03 -23.12
CA ARG A 157 1.29 -15.45 -24.53
C ARG A 157 2.71 -15.95 -24.79
N LEU A 158 2.81 -17.15 -25.37
CA LEU A 158 4.10 -17.65 -25.88
C LEU A 158 4.58 -16.71 -27.01
N PRO A 159 5.87 -16.29 -27.01
CA PRO A 159 6.36 -15.31 -27.97
C PRO A 159 6.40 -15.91 -29.38
N ALA A 160 5.43 -15.56 -30.22
CA ALA A 160 5.56 -15.67 -31.67
C ALA A 160 6.26 -14.40 -32.20
N GLY A 161 7.57 -14.28 -31.99
CA GLY A 161 8.46 -13.39 -32.75
C GLY A 161 8.06 -11.90 -32.88
N GLY A 162 7.43 -11.30 -31.86
CA GLY A 162 7.05 -9.88 -31.88
C GLY A 162 7.84 -9.07 -30.87
N THR A 163 8.51 -8.00 -31.31
CA THR A 163 9.10 -6.97 -30.44
C THR A 163 8.00 -6.30 -29.62
N GLY A 164 7.82 -6.76 -28.39
CA GLY A 164 6.82 -6.26 -27.46
C GLY A 164 7.04 -4.80 -27.10
N GLY A 165 6.26 -3.93 -27.77
CA GLY A 165 5.75 -2.65 -27.31
C GLY A 165 6.73 -1.75 -26.54
N GLN A 166 7.65 -1.10 -27.24
CA GLN A 166 8.15 0.19 -26.78
C GLN A 166 6.99 1.19 -26.81
N ASN A 167 6.74 1.86 -25.69
CA ASN A 167 5.62 2.77 -25.39
C ASN A 167 4.30 2.05 -25.05
N MET A 168 4.07 1.80 -23.75
CA MET A 168 2.90 1.09 -23.26
C MET A 168 2.27 1.82 -22.07
N GLU A 169 1.49 2.86 -22.36
CA GLU A 169 0.46 3.34 -21.45
C GLU A 169 -0.78 2.46 -21.64
N SER A 170 -0.93 1.40 -20.84
CA SER A 170 -2.15 0.60 -20.84
C SER A 170 -3.07 1.02 -19.68
N GLN A 171 -3.85 2.07 -19.91
CA GLN A 171 -5.00 2.39 -19.06
C GLN A 171 -6.05 1.29 -19.24
N GLY A 172 -5.95 0.22 -18.45
CA GLY A 172 -7.12 -0.58 -18.13
C GLY A 172 -8.15 0.31 -17.43
N THR A 173 -9.44 0.01 -17.57
CA THR A 173 -10.55 0.75 -16.92
C THR A 173 -10.46 0.82 -15.39
N GLU A 174 -9.50 0.11 -14.78
CA GLU A 174 -9.19 0.06 -13.35
C GLU A 174 -8.24 1.19 -12.90
N ASP A 175 -7.37 1.72 -13.77
CA ASP A 175 -6.40 2.77 -13.41
C ASP A 175 -6.93 4.15 -13.80
N LYS A 176 -7.72 4.73 -12.90
CA LYS A 176 -8.17 6.13 -13.06
C LYS A 176 -7.05 7.14 -12.79
N GLU A 177 -5.98 6.72 -12.13
CA GLU A 177 -4.84 7.57 -11.77
C GLU A 177 -3.58 7.22 -12.57
N PRO A 178 -2.70 8.20 -12.84
CA PRO A 178 -1.41 7.91 -13.47
C PRO A 178 -0.56 6.98 -12.60
N PHE A 179 -0.01 5.94 -13.22
CA PHE A 179 0.85 4.98 -12.55
C PHE A 179 2.02 5.63 -11.77
N PRO A 180 2.74 6.64 -12.30
CA PRO A 180 3.79 7.33 -11.53
C PRO A 180 3.28 7.97 -10.24
N SER A 181 2.07 8.54 -10.24
CA SER A 181 1.44 9.12 -9.05
C SER A 181 1.16 8.06 -7.98
N LEU A 182 0.59 6.93 -8.39
CA LEU A 182 0.31 5.80 -7.49
C LEU A 182 1.60 5.17 -6.94
N GLN A 183 2.60 4.97 -7.78
CA GLN A 183 3.88 4.39 -7.39
C GLN A 183 4.59 5.27 -6.35
N GLN A 184 4.62 6.59 -6.57
CA GLN A 184 5.22 7.53 -5.61
C GLN A 184 4.42 7.64 -4.32
N PHE A 185 3.09 7.59 -4.39
CA PHE A 185 2.27 7.53 -3.17
C PHE A 185 2.54 6.26 -2.36
N ALA A 186 2.67 5.12 -3.05
CA ALA A 186 2.99 3.84 -2.44
C ALA A 186 4.35 3.84 -1.74
N ARG A 187 5.36 4.42 -2.40
CA ARG A 187 6.69 4.65 -1.84
C ARG A 187 6.62 5.50 -0.58
N GLY A 188 5.85 6.59 -0.61
CA GLY A 188 5.65 7.46 0.53
C GLY A 188 5.02 6.75 1.73
N GLN A 189 4.00 5.92 1.48
CA GLN A 189 3.35 5.14 2.54
C GLN A 189 4.27 4.07 3.11
N THR A 190 5.00 3.35 2.25
CA THR A 190 5.95 2.31 2.66
C THR A 190 6.99 2.87 3.62
N ALA A 191 7.53 4.04 3.29
CA ALA A 191 8.49 4.76 4.12
C ALA A 191 7.88 5.35 5.40
N GLN A 192 6.68 5.93 5.32
CA GLN A 192 6.01 6.54 6.48
C GLN A 192 5.53 5.50 7.51
N LEU A 193 5.03 4.36 7.04
CA LEU A 193 4.39 3.32 7.86
C LEU A 193 5.34 2.17 8.22
N ALA A 194 6.63 2.28 7.90
CA ALA A 194 7.63 1.27 8.29
C ALA A 194 7.28 -0.14 7.74
N TYR A 195 6.83 -0.21 6.48
CA TYR A 195 6.52 -1.49 5.85
C TYR A 195 7.80 -2.34 5.65
N CYS A 196 8.93 -1.68 5.37
CA CYS A 196 10.22 -2.31 5.12
C CYS A 196 11.28 -2.04 6.19
N GLY A 197 10.87 -1.86 7.45
CA GLY A 197 11.80 -1.61 8.57
C GLY A 197 11.47 -0.31 9.29
N GLU A 198 12.40 0.63 9.33
CA GLU A 198 12.21 1.88 10.06
C GLU A 198 11.46 2.95 9.26
N LYS A 199 10.81 3.88 9.97
CA LYS A 199 10.11 5.00 9.34
C LYS A 199 11.12 5.98 8.74
N ASN A 200 10.91 6.39 7.49
CA ASN A 200 11.74 7.37 6.81
C ASN A 200 10.89 8.51 6.27
N TYR A 201 10.82 9.61 7.03
CA TYR A 201 9.99 10.77 6.66
C TYR A 201 10.64 11.65 5.59
N ASP A 202 11.96 11.54 5.36
CA ASP A 202 12.62 12.20 4.24
C ASP A 202 12.12 11.61 2.92
N ILE A 203 12.16 10.28 2.79
CA ILE A 203 11.58 9.56 1.65
C ILE A 203 10.09 9.85 1.54
N ALA A 204 9.33 9.78 2.64
CA ALA A 204 7.89 10.01 2.60
C ALA A 204 7.51 11.40 2.04
N VAL A 205 8.16 12.47 2.52
CA VAL A 205 7.88 13.84 2.06
C VAL A 205 8.22 14.00 0.58
N ASP A 206 9.38 13.50 0.16
CA ASP A 206 9.78 13.54 -1.25
C ASP A 206 8.82 12.76 -2.15
N ALA A 207 8.50 11.53 -1.76
CA ALA A 207 7.61 10.65 -2.50
C ALA A 207 6.20 11.26 -2.67
N TYR A 208 5.59 11.80 -1.60
CA TYR A 208 4.27 12.42 -1.73
C TYR A 208 4.28 13.70 -2.57
N ARG A 209 5.36 14.50 -2.52
CA ARG A 209 5.50 15.65 -3.44
C ARG A 209 5.55 15.21 -4.89
N ARG A 210 6.29 14.14 -5.19
CA ARG A 210 6.38 13.58 -6.54
C ARG A 210 5.08 12.91 -6.99
N ALA A 211 4.36 12.27 -6.08
CA ALA A 211 3.02 11.73 -6.33
C ALA A 211 2.05 12.84 -6.76
N ILE A 212 2.03 13.96 -6.03
CA ILE A 212 1.20 15.13 -6.35
C ILE A 212 1.66 15.75 -7.69
N GLY A 213 2.97 15.91 -7.89
CA GLY A 213 3.55 16.49 -9.11
C GLY A 213 3.33 15.65 -10.37
N SER A 214 3.14 14.34 -10.23
CA SER A 214 2.83 13.41 -11.32
C SER A 214 1.38 13.50 -11.81
N GLY A 215 0.51 14.21 -11.06
CA GLY A 215 -0.79 14.66 -11.54
C GLY A 215 -1.95 13.69 -11.29
N PHE A 216 -2.34 13.48 -10.02
CA PHE A 216 -3.61 12.81 -9.72
C PHE A 216 -4.79 13.47 -10.44
N THR A 217 -5.63 12.66 -11.09
CA THR A 217 -6.83 13.10 -11.79
C THR A 217 -8.03 13.17 -10.84
N ASN A 218 -8.08 12.31 -9.82
CA ASN A 218 -9.13 12.31 -8.82
C ASN A 218 -8.79 13.17 -7.59
N LYS A 219 -9.73 14.04 -7.22
CA LYS A 219 -9.64 14.90 -6.03
C LYS A 219 -9.47 14.11 -4.73
N VAL A 220 -10.01 12.90 -4.63
CA VAL A 220 -9.88 12.03 -3.45
C VAL A 220 -8.43 11.60 -3.24
N TRP A 221 -7.78 11.13 -4.31
CA TRP A 221 -6.36 10.76 -4.28
C TRP A 221 -5.46 11.97 -4.00
N LEU A 222 -5.73 13.09 -4.68
CA LEU A 222 -4.98 14.32 -4.45
C LEU A 222 -5.13 14.82 -3.00
N ALA A 223 -6.35 14.79 -2.44
CA ALA A 223 -6.59 15.18 -1.05
C ALA A 223 -5.87 14.28 -0.06
N GLU A 224 -5.85 12.97 -0.29
CA GLU A 224 -5.15 12.01 0.57
C GLU A 224 -3.64 12.21 0.49
N ALA A 225 -3.07 12.38 -0.71
CA ALA A 225 -1.64 12.66 -0.88
C ALA A 225 -1.20 13.92 -0.14
N ARG A 226 -2.00 14.99 -0.20
CA ARG A 226 -1.77 16.21 0.58
C ARG A 226 -1.89 15.99 2.08
N HIS A 227 -2.84 15.17 2.53
CA HIS A 227 -2.96 14.81 3.95
C HIS A 227 -1.71 14.09 4.44
N LYS A 228 -1.26 13.05 3.73
CA LYS A 228 -0.07 12.29 4.11
C LYS A 228 1.20 13.14 4.08
N LEU A 229 1.34 13.99 3.05
CA LEU A 229 2.44 14.96 2.99
C LEU A 229 2.41 15.90 4.20
N GLY A 230 1.24 16.45 4.56
CA GLY A 230 1.08 17.29 5.74
C GLY A 230 1.48 16.59 7.04
N VAL A 231 1.11 15.31 7.20
CA VAL A 231 1.53 14.50 8.36
C VAL A 231 3.05 14.29 8.38
N ALA A 232 3.64 13.92 7.26
CA ALA A 232 5.08 13.69 7.18
C ALA A 232 5.87 14.98 7.46
N LEU A 233 5.43 16.13 6.93
CA LEU A 233 6.01 17.45 7.19
C LEU A 233 5.91 17.85 8.66
N LEU A 234 4.77 17.57 9.31
CA LEU A 234 4.58 17.84 10.74
C LEU A 234 5.59 17.07 11.59
N ILE A 235 5.81 15.80 11.28
CA ILE A 235 6.77 14.94 12.00
C ILE A 235 8.20 15.42 11.80
N LYS A 236 8.52 15.96 10.61
CA LYS A 236 9.81 16.63 10.33
C LYS A 236 9.95 18.02 10.96
N GLY A 237 8.96 18.50 11.70
CA GLY A 237 8.97 19.85 12.29
C GLY A 237 8.76 20.98 11.28
N GLN A 238 8.38 20.68 10.03
CA GLN A 238 8.09 21.68 8.99
C GLN A 238 6.63 22.15 9.12
N VAL A 239 6.31 22.74 10.27
CA VAL A 239 4.92 22.95 10.76
C VAL A 239 4.09 23.86 9.83
N GLU A 240 4.66 24.95 9.31
CA GLU A 240 3.95 25.84 8.38
C GLU A 240 3.62 25.16 7.04
N GLN A 241 4.55 24.34 6.52
CA GLN A 241 4.29 23.57 5.29
C GLN A 241 3.21 22.51 5.55
N ALA A 242 3.24 21.86 6.72
CA ALA A 242 2.19 20.92 7.12
C ALA A 242 0.80 21.60 7.15
N LYS A 243 0.70 22.82 7.70
CA LYS A 243 -0.54 23.61 7.70
C LYS A 243 -1.07 23.82 6.29
N SER A 244 -0.20 24.26 5.38
CA SER A 244 -0.57 24.51 3.97
C SER A 244 -1.14 23.25 3.31
N GLU A 245 -0.47 22.11 3.45
CA GLU A 245 -0.91 20.86 2.82
C GLU A 245 -2.21 20.32 3.42
N LEU A 246 -2.39 20.41 4.74
CA LEU A 246 -3.64 20.00 5.39
C LEU A 246 -4.83 20.89 5.00
N LEU A 247 -4.61 22.21 4.85
CA LEU A 247 -5.64 23.13 4.36
C LEU A 247 -6.00 22.83 2.90
N GLN A 248 -5.01 22.54 2.05
CA GLN A 248 -5.26 22.15 0.66
C GLN A 248 -5.99 20.79 0.55
N SER A 249 -5.68 19.84 1.45
CA SER A 249 -6.44 18.58 1.57
C SER A 249 -7.90 18.86 1.94
N LEU A 250 -8.16 19.72 2.93
CA LEU A 250 -9.52 20.10 3.34
C LEU A 250 -10.27 20.93 2.29
N ALA A 251 -9.57 21.74 1.49
CA ALA A 251 -10.19 22.45 0.37
C ALA A 251 -10.75 21.47 -0.68
N LEU A 252 -10.08 20.32 -0.87
CA LEU A 252 -10.55 19.25 -1.75
C LEU A 252 -11.61 18.36 -1.08
N ARG A 253 -11.45 18.09 0.23
CA ARG A 253 -12.35 17.25 1.05
C ARG A 253 -12.57 17.88 2.43
N PRO A 254 -13.60 18.71 2.62
CA PRO A 254 -13.74 19.55 3.82
C PRO A 254 -14.13 18.82 5.10
N ASN A 255 -14.66 17.60 4.99
CA ASN A 255 -15.25 16.85 6.10
C ASN A 255 -14.46 15.57 6.41
N VAL A 256 -13.15 15.68 6.58
CA VAL A 256 -12.27 14.55 6.94
C VAL A 256 -11.76 14.74 8.37
N PRO A 257 -12.30 14.01 9.37
CA PRO A 257 -11.93 14.17 10.78
C PRO A 257 -10.42 14.05 11.04
N GLU A 258 -9.75 13.12 10.36
CA GLU A 258 -8.32 12.88 10.51
C GLU A 258 -7.47 14.08 10.08
N VAL A 259 -7.89 14.76 9.00
CA VAL A 259 -7.19 15.95 8.50
C VAL A 259 -7.44 17.13 9.46
N LEU A 260 -8.67 17.28 9.96
CA LEU A 260 -9.01 18.30 10.96
C LEU A 260 -8.24 18.11 12.27
N ASN A 261 -8.11 16.87 12.76
CA ASN A 261 -7.31 16.57 13.94
C ASN A 261 -5.82 16.93 13.73
N ASN A 262 -5.27 16.57 12.58
CA ASN A 262 -3.87 16.91 12.29
C ASN A 262 -3.68 18.42 12.11
N LEU A 263 -4.65 19.12 11.51
CA LEU A 263 -4.64 20.57 11.40
C LEU A 263 -4.71 21.22 12.79
N GLY A 264 -5.53 20.70 13.69
CA GLY A 264 -5.61 21.18 15.07
C GLY A 264 -4.26 21.06 15.80
N THR A 265 -3.59 19.91 15.62
CA THR A 265 -2.23 19.69 16.17
C THR A 265 -1.22 20.69 15.62
N VAL A 266 -1.27 20.94 14.30
CA VAL A 266 -0.43 21.94 13.64
C VAL A 266 -0.69 23.34 14.16
N GLN A 267 -1.96 23.75 14.30
CA GLN A 267 -2.35 25.07 14.79
C GLN A 267 -1.89 25.30 16.23
N VAL A 268 -2.05 24.31 17.12
CA VAL A 268 -1.53 24.40 18.50
C VAL A 268 -0.01 24.56 18.51
N LYS A 269 0.73 23.82 17.68
CA LYS A 269 2.19 23.94 17.58
C LYS A 269 2.65 25.31 17.05
N LEU A 270 1.83 25.99 16.26
CA LEU A 270 2.08 27.36 15.78
C LEU A 270 1.62 28.44 16.77
N GLY A 271 1.08 28.06 17.93
CA GLY A 271 0.59 28.98 18.95
C GLY A 271 -0.85 29.45 18.75
N ASP A 272 -1.51 29.11 17.64
CA ASP A 272 -2.92 29.39 17.40
C ASP A 272 -3.81 28.33 18.08
N LYS A 273 -3.79 28.39 19.41
CA LYS A 273 -4.50 27.44 20.26
C LYS A 273 -6.02 27.47 20.05
N ALA A 274 -6.59 28.65 19.79
CA ALA A 274 -8.02 28.81 19.55
C ALA A 274 -8.46 28.09 18.27
N ALA A 275 -7.74 28.27 17.16
CA ALA A 275 -8.03 27.55 15.94
C ALA A 275 -7.82 26.04 16.10
N GLY A 276 -6.79 25.64 16.86
CA GLY A 276 -6.52 24.24 17.19
C GLY A 276 -7.70 23.54 17.86
N LEU A 277 -8.23 24.15 18.93
CA LEU A 277 -9.41 23.66 19.64
C LEU A 277 -10.62 23.53 18.71
N SER A 278 -10.88 24.54 17.87
CA SER A 278 -11.98 24.52 16.90
C SER A 278 -11.84 23.37 15.89
N SER A 279 -10.62 23.09 15.42
CA SER A 279 -10.36 21.98 14.51
C SER A 279 -10.61 20.61 15.16
N PHE A 280 -10.18 20.41 16.42
CA PHE A 280 -10.47 19.18 17.16
C PHE A 280 -11.97 18.99 17.41
N GLU A 281 -12.67 20.06 17.78
CA GLU A 281 -14.13 20.06 17.96
C GLU A 281 -14.85 19.65 16.69
N ARG A 282 -14.48 20.22 15.53
CA ARG A 282 -15.07 19.84 14.25
C ARG A 282 -14.80 18.38 13.91
N ALA A 283 -13.61 17.85 14.22
CA ALA A 283 -13.32 16.43 14.03
C ALA A 283 -14.23 15.54 14.88
N ILE A 284 -14.50 15.93 16.13
CA ILE A 284 -15.40 15.21 17.07
C ILE A 284 -16.86 15.33 16.62
N VAL A 285 -17.31 16.49 16.12
CA VAL A 285 -18.67 16.64 15.59
C VAL A 285 -18.91 15.70 14.40
N LEU A 286 -17.92 15.58 13.50
CA LEU A 286 -18.01 14.68 12.35
C LEU A 286 -17.86 13.20 12.73
N ARG A 287 -17.08 12.91 13.78
CA ARG A 287 -16.89 11.54 14.30
C ARG A 287 -16.83 11.56 15.83
N PRO A 288 -17.98 11.39 16.51
CA PRO A 288 -18.04 11.49 17.98
C PRO A 288 -17.18 10.48 18.74
N ASN A 289 -16.89 9.33 18.14
CA ASN A 289 -16.01 8.30 18.71
C ASN A 289 -14.53 8.46 18.27
N TYR A 290 -14.13 9.61 17.72
CA TYR A 290 -12.74 9.82 17.32
C TYR A 290 -11.84 10.09 18.54
N ALA A 291 -11.35 9.00 19.14
CA ALA A 291 -10.55 9.02 20.37
C ALA A 291 -9.37 10.00 20.32
N LEU A 292 -8.57 9.97 19.24
CA LEU A 292 -7.39 10.81 19.13
C LEU A 292 -7.71 12.32 19.13
N ALA A 293 -8.83 12.72 18.51
CA ALA A 293 -9.26 14.12 18.55
C ALA A 293 -9.72 14.55 19.95
N ARG A 294 -10.34 13.65 20.72
CA ARG A 294 -10.72 13.91 22.12
C ARG A 294 -9.50 14.07 23.01
N TYR A 295 -8.52 13.18 22.86
CA TYR A 295 -7.25 13.27 23.57
C TYR A 295 -6.54 14.60 23.28
N ASN A 296 -6.40 14.97 22.00
CA ASN A 296 -5.75 16.22 21.61
C ASN A 296 -6.52 17.46 22.08
N LEU A 297 -7.86 17.40 22.07
CA LEU A 297 -8.71 18.46 22.63
C LEU A 297 -8.51 18.59 24.15
N ALA A 298 -8.37 17.46 24.86
CA ALA A 298 -8.11 17.45 26.29
C ALA A 298 -6.77 18.11 26.62
N GLU A 299 -5.68 17.68 25.96
CA GLU A 299 -4.34 18.26 26.11
C GLU A 299 -4.34 19.76 25.79
N ALA A 300 -4.93 20.15 24.67
CA ALA A 300 -4.99 21.54 24.28
C ALA A 300 -5.83 22.35 25.26
N SER A 301 -6.99 21.89 25.73
CA SER A 301 -7.87 22.70 26.57
C SER A 301 -7.47 22.77 28.04
N GLU A 302 -6.57 21.90 28.51
CA GLU A 302 -6.28 21.69 29.93
C GLU A 302 -6.01 22.95 30.75
N ALA A 303 -5.09 23.80 30.28
CA ALA A 303 -4.69 25.02 30.99
C ALA A 303 -5.80 26.09 31.03
N THR A 304 -6.72 26.08 30.07
CA THR A 304 -7.74 27.12 29.88
C THR A 304 -9.14 26.68 30.34
N ASN A 305 -9.40 25.38 30.32
CA ASN A 305 -10.68 24.78 30.71
C ASN A 305 -10.45 23.35 31.26
N PRO A 306 -9.96 23.23 32.50
CA PRO A 306 -9.62 21.95 33.10
C PRO A 306 -10.83 21.01 33.26
N LYS A 307 -12.04 21.56 33.46
CA LYS A 307 -13.28 20.77 33.53
C LYS A 307 -13.56 20.06 32.20
N ARG A 308 -13.40 20.78 31.09
CA ARG A 308 -13.56 20.19 29.76
C ARG A 308 -12.49 19.16 29.47
N ALA A 309 -11.22 19.48 29.76
CA ALA A 309 -10.13 18.54 29.54
C ALA A 309 -10.34 17.23 30.30
N LEU A 310 -10.79 17.30 31.55
CA LEU A 310 -11.15 16.12 32.35
C LEU A 310 -12.20 15.26 31.63
N SER A 311 -13.30 15.85 31.19
CA SER A 311 -14.37 15.12 30.48
C SER A 311 -13.89 14.48 29.18
N GLU A 312 -13.02 15.15 28.43
CA GLU A 312 -12.50 14.63 27.16
C GLU A 312 -11.48 13.50 27.38
N TYR A 313 -10.61 13.58 28.40
CA TYR A 313 -9.74 12.47 28.77
C TYR A 313 -10.52 11.25 29.24
N GLU A 314 -11.56 11.43 30.07
CA GLU A 314 -12.42 10.32 30.53
C GLU A 314 -13.10 9.63 29.33
N THR A 315 -13.61 10.43 28.38
CA THR A 315 -14.23 9.88 27.17
C THR A 315 -13.22 9.19 26.27
N TYR A 316 -12.02 9.75 26.11
CA TYR A 316 -10.93 9.11 25.37
C TYR A 316 -10.62 7.72 25.96
N VAL A 317 -10.37 7.63 27.27
CA VAL A 317 -10.06 6.37 27.95
C VAL A 317 -11.18 5.35 27.77
N ALA A 318 -12.44 5.77 27.88
CA ALA A 318 -13.59 4.88 27.68
C ALA A 318 -13.69 4.32 26.25
N ILE A 319 -13.25 5.07 25.23
CA ILE A 319 -13.28 4.61 23.82
C ILE A 319 -12.17 3.60 23.54
N VAL A 320 -10.98 3.80 24.10
CA VAL A 320 -9.78 3.02 23.73
C VAL A 320 -9.40 1.94 24.76
N GLU A 321 -10.18 1.77 25.81
CA GLU A 321 -9.90 0.77 26.83
C GLU A 321 -9.78 -0.64 26.22
N GLY A 322 -8.68 -1.33 26.53
CA GLY A 322 -8.39 -2.66 26.00
C GLY A 322 -7.71 -2.68 24.63
N ILE A 323 -7.43 -1.52 24.01
CA ILE A 323 -6.65 -1.43 22.76
C ILE A 323 -5.15 -1.38 23.10
N PRO A 324 -4.36 -2.44 22.78
CA PRO A 324 -2.94 -2.50 23.15
C PRO A 324 -2.10 -1.35 22.57
N GLU A 325 -2.41 -0.91 21.36
CA GLU A 325 -1.71 0.16 20.64
C GLU A 325 -1.85 1.53 21.32
N GLU A 326 -2.85 1.69 22.20
CA GLU A 326 -3.16 2.93 22.91
C GLU A 326 -2.68 2.92 24.37
N ALA A 327 -2.04 1.84 24.83
CA ALA A 327 -1.69 1.61 26.23
C ALA A 327 -0.92 2.79 26.87
N ASP A 328 0.13 3.27 26.21
CA ASP A 328 0.94 4.38 26.73
C ASP A 328 0.14 5.68 26.85
N ARG A 329 -0.70 5.97 25.85
CA ARG A 329 -1.53 7.18 25.84
C ARG A 329 -2.66 7.07 26.87
N ILE A 330 -3.19 5.86 27.12
CA ILE A 330 -4.15 5.59 28.19
C ILE A 330 -3.52 5.85 29.57
N ILE A 331 -2.28 5.39 29.80
CA ILE A 331 -1.56 5.65 31.05
C ILE A 331 -1.45 7.16 31.28
N HIS A 332 -0.96 7.90 30.28
CA HIS A 332 -0.85 9.35 30.37
C HIS A 332 -2.21 10.02 30.65
N ALA A 333 -3.26 9.67 29.91
CA ALA A 333 -4.59 10.22 30.12
C ALA A 333 -5.12 9.96 31.54
N LYS A 334 -4.91 8.76 32.10
CA LYS A 334 -5.31 8.40 33.47
C LYS A 334 -4.56 9.22 34.52
N GLU A 335 -3.28 9.51 34.31
CA GLU A 335 -2.50 10.40 35.18
C GLU A 335 -3.05 11.83 35.16
N ARG A 336 -3.33 12.36 33.96
CA ARG A 336 -3.94 13.68 33.80
C ARG A 336 -5.31 13.78 34.47
N ILE A 337 -6.17 12.76 34.32
CA ILE A 337 -7.48 12.67 35.01
C ILE A 337 -7.30 12.77 36.54
N LYS A 338 -6.34 12.03 37.11
CA LYS A 338 -6.07 12.05 38.56
C LYS A 338 -5.59 13.42 39.02
N ALA A 339 -4.79 14.11 38.22
CA ALA A 339 -4.30 15.45 38.53
C ALA A 339 -5.43 16.50 38.49
N LEU A 340 -6.31 16.44 37.50
CA LEU A 340 -7.41 17.40 37.30
C LEU A 340 -8.57 17.25 38.29
N LYS A 341 -8.66 16.10 38.99
CA LYS A 341 -9.65 15.85 40.06
C LYS A 341 -9.20 16.35 41.44
N ARG A 342 -7.94 16.74 41.60
CA ARG A 342 -7.37 17.26 42.86
C ARG A 342 -7.60 18.75 42.97
#